data_AF-A0A9W6F6K2-F1
#
_entry.id   AF-A0A9W6F6K2-F1
#
_cell.length_a   1.000
_cell.length_b   1.000
_cell.length_c   1.000
_cell.angle_alpha   90.00
_cell.angle_beta   90.00
_cell.angle_gamma   90.00
#
_symmetry.space_group_name_H-M   'P 1'
#
loop_
_entity.id
_entity.type
_entity.pdbx_description
1 polymer ?
#
loop_
_entity_poly.entity_id
_entity_poly.type
_entity_poly.pdbx_seq_one_letter_code
_entity_poly.pdbx_strand_id
1 'polypeptide(L)'
;MAATATDTVASGLVRSGAEAVEDSHVSPHARNKIVLKLSRIGEERCKSFIEDFNLCCKGRSFGQIFCKGKYNASQECIHRYMNEANFELVARRWISAGRPRKPDWGELLAGVQEEGDRLGRGAAERAGAAKS
;
A
#
# COMPACT_ATOMS: atom_id res chain seq x y z
N MET A 1 -11.38 58.93 -42.03
CA MET A 1 -12.62 58.71 -41.26
C MET A 1 -12.37 57.55 -40.32
N ALA A 2 -12.46 57.81 -39.02
CA ALA A 2 -12.26 56.85 -37.94
C ALA A 2 -13.62 56.41 -37.36
N ALA A 3 -13.70 55.16 -36.89
CA ALA A 3 -14.58 54.64 -35.82
C ALA A 3 -14.15 53.18 -35.55
N THR A 4 -13.29 52.90 -34.57
CA THR A 4 -13.58 52.51 -33.16
C THR A 4 -14.31 51.18 -32.96
N ALA A 5 -13.50 50.17 -32.59
CA ALA A 5 -13.62 49.13 -31.55
C ALA A 5 -14.99 48.67 -31.02
N THR A 6 -15.12 47.33 -30.91
CA THR A 6 -15.54 46.65 -29.67
C THR A 6 -14.98 45.23 -29.60
N ASP A 7 -14.14 45.01 -28.58
CA ASP A 7 -13.78 43.70 -28.03
C ASP A 7 -15.01 43.02 -27.44
N THR A 8 -15.17 41.71 -27.66
CA THR A 8 -15.90 40.81 -26.75
C THR A 8 -15.16 39.49 -26.63
N VAL A 9 -14.44 39.33 -25.53
CA VAL A 9 -13.97 38.04 -25.01
C VAL A 9 -15.09 37.43 -24.16
N ALA A 10 -15.49 36.20 -24.46
CA ALA A 10 -16.14 35.29 -23.50
C ALA A 10 -16.02 33.85 -24.02
N SER A 11 -15.00 33.14 -23.54
CA SER A 11 -15.15 32.08 -22.53
C SER A 11 -15.70 30.77 -23.08
N GLY A 12 -14.75 29.89 -23.41
CA GLY A 12 -14.72 28.49 -23.01
C GLY A 12 -16.05 27.80 -22.77
N LEU A 13 -16.54 27.10 -23.80
CA LEU A 13 -17.25 25.84 -23.58
C LEU A 13 -16.19 24.73 -23.42
N VAL A 14 -15.50 24.75 -22.28
CA VAL A 14 -14.89 23.53 -21.76
C VAL A 14 -16.08 22.63 -21.46
N ARG A 15 -16.24 21.59 -22.29
CA ARG A 15 -17.16 20.49 -22.02
C ARG A 15 -16.74 19.91 -20.68
N SER A 16 -17.40 20.38 -19.62
CA SER A 16 -17.14 20.01 -18.24
C SER A 16 -17.04 18.50 -18.17
N GLY A 17 -15.84 18.05 -17.79
CA GLY A 17 -15.55 16.65 -17.57
C GLY A 17 -16.55 16.09 -16.57
N ALA A 18 -17.52 15.35 -17.08
CA ALA A 18 -17.81 14.05 -16.50
C ALA A 18 -16.61 13.15 -16.81
N GLU A 19 -15.44 13.47 -16.23
CA GLU A 19 -14.43 12.45 -16.04
C GLU A 19 -15.09 11.45 -15.12
N ALA A 20 -15.29 10.25 -15.66
CA ALA A 20 -15.84 9.14 -14.94
C ALA A 20 -15.20 9.11 -13.55
N VAL A 21 -16.02 8.99 -12.53
CA VAL A 21 -15.58 8.33 -11.29
C VAL A 21 -15.25 6.91 -11.76
N GLU A 22 -14.06 6.74 -12.32
CA GLU A 22 -13.57 5.47 -12.80
C GLU A 22 -13.50 4.61 -11.55
N ASP A 23 -14.38 3.63 -11.50
CA ASP A 23 -14.65 2.80 -10.37
C ASP A 23 -13.32 2.34 -9.74
N SER A 24 -12.94 2.98 -8.62
CA SER A 24 -11.73 2.68 -7.82
C SER A 24 -11.78 1.27 -7.22
N HIS A 25 -12.85 0.53 -7.54
CA HIS A 25 -13.13 -0.81 -7.10
C HIS A 25 -12.16 -1.82 -7.72
N VAL A 26 -11.35 -2.43 -6.85
CA VAL A 26 -10.59 -3.63 -7.17
C VAL A 26 -11.47 -4.85 -6.93
N SER A 27 -11.71 -5.66 -7.97
CA SER A 27 -12.49 -6.90 -7.82
C SER A 27 -11.93 -7.79 -6.69
N PRO A 28 -12.78 -8.58 -5.99
CA PRO A 28 -12.32 -9.46 -4.92
C PRO A 28 -11.18 -10.40 -5.35
N HIS A 29 -11.21 -10.87 -6.60
CA HIS A 29 -10.16 -11.72 -7.15
C HIS A 29 -8.83 -10.99 -7.32
N ALA A 30 -8.84 -9.75 -7.82
CA ALA A 30 -7.64 -8.92 -7.93
C ALA A 30 -7.11 -8.55 -6.54
N ARG A 31 -8.00 -8.20 -5.60
CA ARG A 31 -7.64 -7.93 -4.21
C ARG A 31 -6.89 -9.12 -3.59
N ASN A 32 -7.42 -10.33 -3.73
CA ASN A 32 -6.77 -11.53 -3.21
C ASN A 32 -5.39 -11.78 -3.84
N LYS A 33 -5.21 -11.49 -5.13
CA LYS A 33 -3.90 -11.58 -5.78
C LYS A 33 -2.90 -10.57 -5.21
N ILE A 34 -3.32 -9.32 -5.03
CA ILE A 34 -2.46 -8.26 -4.46
C ILE A 34 -2.04 -8.66 -3.05
N VAL A 35 -3.00 -9.05 -2.20
CA VAL A 35 -2.72 -9.48 -0.83
C VAL A 35 -1.76 -10.68 -0.80
N LEU A 36 -1.98 -11.68 -1.65
CA LEU A 36 -1.08 -12.84 -1.75
C LEU A 36 0.35 -12.43 -2.15
N LYS A 37 0.50 -11.45 -3.06
CA LYS A 37 1.80 -10.96 -3.49
C LYS A 37 2.53 -10.20 -2.39
N LEU A 38 1.84 -9.31 -1.68
CA LEU A 38 2.37 -8.59 -0.53
C LEU A 38 2.77 -9.55 0.60
N SER A 39 1.93 -10.56 0.87
CA SER A 39 2.20 -11.60 1.87
C SER A 39 3.46 -12.38 1.54
N ARG A 40 3.66 -12.82 0.29
CA ARG A 40 4.89 -13.53 -0.11
C ARG A 40 6.15 -12.69 0.07
N ILE A 41 6.09 -11.41 -0.29
CA ILE A 41 7.22 -10.49 -0.04
C ILE A 41 7.49 -10.40 1.46
N GLY A 42 6.44 -10.19 2.26
CA GLY A 42 6.55 -10.12 3.71
C GLY A 42 7.17 -11.39 4.32
N GLU A 43 6.68 -12.56 3.93
CA GLU A 43 7.20 -13.87 4.39
C GLU A 43 8.67 -14.07 4.03
N GLU A 44 9.07 -13.73 2.80
CA GLU A 44 10.45 -13.86 2.35
C GLU A 44 11.39 -12.90 3.11
N ARG A 45 10.99 -11.64 3.25
CA ARG A 45 11.79 -10.61 3.92
C ARG A 45 11.83 -10.76 5.43
N CYS A 46 10.78 -11.31 6.04
CA CYS A 46 10.64 -11.48 7.48
C CYS A 46 10.93 -12.91 7.95
N LYS A 47 11.49 -13.76 7.07
CA LYS A 47 11.73 -15.19 7.32
C LYS A 47 12.43 -15.45 8.65
N SER A 48 13.50 -14.71 8.96
CA SER A 48 14.25 -14.88 10.22
C SER A 48 13.40 -14.63 11.47
N PHE A 49 12.58 -13.56 11.47
CA PHE A 49 11.69 -13.26 12.59
C PHE A 49 10.59 -14.30 12.77
N ILE A 50 10.07 -14.82 11.66
CA ILE A 50 9.06 -15.89 11.64
C ILE A 50 9.67 -17.18 12.20
N GLU A 51 10.88 -17.54 11.76
CA GLU A 51 11.60 -18.72 12.24
C GLU A 51 11.94 -18.62 13.73
N ASP A 52 12.40 -17.46 14.19
CA ASP A 52 12.64 -17.19 15.62
C ASP A 52 11.38 -17.39 16.47
N PHE A 53 10.24 -16.88 16.01
CA PHE A 53 8.96 -17.08 16.68
C PHE A 53 8.56 -18.56 16.71
N ASN A 54 8.65 -19.25 15.56
CA ASN A 54 8.30 -20.66 15.44
C ASN A 54 9.20 -21.56 16.30
N LEU A 55 10.50 -21.28 16.35
CA LEU A 55 11.46 -21.97 17.20
C LEU A 55 11.14 -21.76 18.68
N CYS A 56 10.77 -20.56 19.08
CA CYS A 56 10.34 -20.28 20.46
C CYS A 56 9.05 -21.04 20.82
N CYS A 57 8.10 -21.15 19.89
CA CYS A 57 6.83 -21.85 20.10
C CYS A 57 6.95 -23.37 20.12
N LYS A 58 8.06 -23.93 19.62
CA LYS A 58 8.26 -25.38 19.50
C LYS A 58 8.11 -26.06 20.88
N GLY A 59 7.14 -26.96 20.99
CA GLY A 59 6.86 -27.71 22.22
C GLY A 59 6.08 -26.93 23.29
N ARG A 60 5.52 -25.75 22.98
CA ARG A 60 4.73 -24.93 23.92
C ARG A 60 3.28 -24.82 23.48
N SER A 61 2.34 -25.20 24.34
CA SER A 61 0.90 -25.09 24.06
C SER A 61 0.38 -23.65 24.01
N PHE A 62 1.07 -22.70 24.65
CA PHE A 62 0.74 -21.26 24.65
C PHE A 62 1.86 -20.40 24.05
N GLY A 63 2.35 -20.81 22.88
CA GLY A 63 3.49 -20.19 22.20
C GLY A 63 3.41 -18.67 22.09
N GLN A 64 2.26 -18.09 21.74
CA GLN A 64 2.09 -16.63 21.64
C GLN A 64 2.32 -15.89 22.96
N ILE A 65 1.93 -16.45 24.11
CA ILE A 65 2.10 -15.81 25.42
C ILE A 65 3.58 -15.87 25.82
N PHE A 66 4.20 -17.04 25.70
CA PHE A 66 5.59 -17.25 26.11
C PHE A 66 6.62 -16.68 25.13
N CYS A 67 6.22 -16.41 23.88
CA CYS A 67 7.07 -15.89 22.82
C CYS A 67 6.62 -14.52 22.32
N LYS A 68 5.87 -13.77 23.15
CA LYS A 68 5.27 -12.47 22.80
C LYS A 68 6.27 -11.51 22.13
N GLY A 69 7.50 -11.43 22.63
CA GLY A 69 8.53 -10.57 22.03
C GLY A 69 8.89 -10.97 20.59
N LYS A 70 9.08 -12.26 20.33
CA LYS A 70 9.38 -12.79 18.99
C LYS A 70 8.17 -12.68 18.06
N TYR A 71 6.97 -12.92 18.60
CA TYR A 71 5.72 -12.69 17.89
C TYR A 71 5.60 -11.24 17.42
N ASN A 72 5.75 -10.27 18.34
CA ASN A 72 5.68 -8.85 18.02
C ASN A 72 6.70 -8.46 16.95
N ALA A 73 7.95 -8.92 17.07
CA ALA A 73 8.98 -8.65 16.05
C ALA A 73 8.60 -9.21 14.67
N SER A 74 8.04 -10.43 14.62
CA SER A 74 7.55 -11.02 13.36
C SER A 74 6.38 -10.22 12.77
N GLN A 75 5.42 -9.80 13.59
CA GLN A 75 4.26 -9.02 13.16
C GLN A 75 4.66 -7.62 12.71
N GLU A 76 5.53 -6.93 13.46
CA GLU A 76 6.08 -5.63 13.09
C GLU A 76 6.79 -5.68 11.75
N CYS A 77 7.55 -6.74 11.47
CA CYS A 77 8.17 -6.93 10.17
C CYS A 77 7.12 -7.15 9.07
N ILE A 78 6.17 -8.09 9.27
CA ILE A 78 5.14 -8.41 8.27
C ILE A 78 4.28 -7.18 7.95
N HIS A 79 3.90 -6.39 8.96
CA HIS A 79 3.07 -5.20 8.80
C HIS A 79 3.75 -4.09 7.96
N ARG A 80 5.09 -4.09 7.84
CA ARG A 80 5.76 -3.17 6.89
C ARG A 80 5.40 -3.47 5.44
N TYR A 81 5.07 -4.71 5.12
CA TYR A 81 4.72 -5.13 3.76
C TYR A 81 3.21 -5.26 3.60
N MET A 82 2.56 -5.91 4.55
CA MET A 82 1.11 -6.15 4.57
C MET A 82 0.39 -5.04 5.33
N ASN A 83 0.22 -3.90 4.68
CA ASN A 83 -0.56 -2.76 5.20
C ASN A 83 -1.42 -2.13 4.10
N GLU A 84 -2.36 -1.30 4.52
CA GLU A 84 -3.33 -0.64 3.64
C GLU A 84 -2.64 0.24 2.59
N ALA A 85 -1.62 1.01 2.96
CA ALA A 85 -0.94 1.91 2.03
C ALA A 85 -0.25 1.15 0.89
N ASN A 86 0.40 0.03 1.19
CA ASN A 86 0.98 -0.84 0.17
C ASN A 86 -0.09 -1.50 -0.70
N PHE A 87 -1.20 -1.92 -0.11
CA PHE A 87 -2.33 -2.42 -0.87
C PHE A 87 -2.86 -1.36 -1.84
N GLU A 88 -3.12 -0.15 -1.36
CA GLU A 88 -3.60 0.97 -2.16
C GLU A 88 -2.62 1.38 -3.25
N LEU A 89 -1.31 1.40 -2.96
CA LEU A 89 -0.27 1.69 -3.94
C LEU A 89 -0.35 0.72 -5.12
N VAL A 90 -0.41 -0.57 -4.82
CA VAL A 90 -0.48 -1.63 -5.84
C VAL A 90 -1.83 -1.60 -6.55
N ALA A 91 -2.93 -1.36 -5.82
CA ALA A 91 -4.27 -1.24 -6.37
C ALA A 91 -4.39 -0.08 -7.37
N ARG A 92 -3.86 1.11 -7.03
CA ARG A 92 -3.83 2.26 -7.92
C ARG A 92 -3.07 1.93 -9.20
N ARG A 93 -1.86 1.38 -9.09
CA ARG A 93 -1.06 0.99 -10.26
C ARG A 93 -1.75 -0.09 -11.11
N TRP A 94 -2.41 -1.06 -10.47
CA TRP A 94 -3.20 -2.07 -11.16
C TRP A 94 -4.32 -1.46 -12.00
N ILE A 95 -5.05 -0.49 -11.44
CA ILE A 95 -6.12 0.23 -12.14
C ILE A 95 -5.53 1.06 -13.28
N SER A 96 -4.47 1.85 -13.01
CA SER A 96 -3.79 2.68 -14.02
C SER A 96 -3.22 1.87 -15.18
N ALA A 97 -2.81 0.62 -14.95
CA ALA A 97 -2.36 -0.31 -15.98
C ALA A 97 -3.50 -0.94 -16.81
N GLY A 98 -4.75 -0.50 -16.63
CA GLY A 98 -5.90 -1.04 -17.35
C GLY A 98 -6.36 -2.41 -16.86
N ARG A 99 -6.09 -2.75 -15.58
CA ARG A 99 -6.51 -4.01 -14.94
C ARG A 99 -6.04 -5.26 -15.72
N PRO A 100 -4.73 -5.40 -15.98
CA PRO A 100 -4.21 -6.38 -16.93
C PRO A 100 -4.47 -7.82 -16.47
N ARG A 101 -4.85 -8.70 -17.39
CA ARG A 101 -4.99 -10.15 -17.11
C ARG A 101 -3.66 -10.80 -16.70
N LYS A 102 -2.56 -10.32 -17.28
CA LYS A 102 -1.17 -10.74 -17.02
C LYS A 102 -0.37 -9.50 -16.56
N PRO A 103 -0.49 -9.09 -15.29
CA PRO A 103 0.23 -7.95 -14.75
C PRO A 103 1.75 -8.19 -14.73
N ASP A 104 2.52 -7.12 -14.92
CA ASP A 104 3.91 -7.08 -14.48
C ASP A 104 3.96 -6.83 -12.97
N TRP A 105 4.17 -7.89 -12.19
CA TRP A 105 4.23 -7.77 -10.74
C TRP A 105 5.47 -7.02 -10.25
N GLY A 106 6.56 -7.02 -11.00
CA GLY A 106 7.78 -6.29 -10.61
C GLY A 106 7.52 -4.79 -10.60
N GLU A 107 6.87 -4.28 -11.65
CA GLU A 107 6.48 -2.88 -11.75
C GLU A 107 5.42 -2.50 -10.68
N LEU A 108 4.36 -3.32 -10.56
CA LEU A 108 3.28 -3.03 -9.62
C LEU A 108 3.76 -3.00 -8.16
N LEU A 109 4.73 -3.84 -7.78
CA LEU A 109 5.23 -4.00 -6.42
C LEU A 109 6.48 -3.14 -6.12
N ALA A 110 7.00 -2.37 -7.08
CA ALA A 110 8.18 -1.52 -6.88
C ALA A 110 7.94 -0.47 -5.78
N GLY A 111 8.85 -0.32 -4.82
CA GLY A 111 8.70 0.71 -3.78
C GLY A 111 7.85 0.31 -2.56
N VAL A 112 7.31 -0.91 -2.52
CA VAL A 112 6.46 -1.41 -1.40
C VAL A 112 7.22 -1.42 -0.06
N GLN A 113 8.52 -1.70 -0.09
CA GLN A 113 9.33 -1.70 1.13
C GLN A 113 9.57 -0.28 1.64
N GLU A 114 9.93 0.64 0.75
CA GLU A 114 10.20 2.04 1.04
C GLU A 114 8.96 2.73 1.61
N GLU A 115 7.78 2.44 1.06
CA GLU A 115 6.50 2.94 1.56
C GLU A 115 6.18 2.38 2.96
N GLY A 116 6.41 1.09 3.17
CA GLY A 116 6.30 0.46 4.48
C GLY A 116 7.21 1.06 5.53
N ASP A 117 8.48 1.26 5.19
CA ASP A 117 9.49 1.83 6.09
C ASP A 117 9.20 3.31 6.40
N ARG A 118 8.69 4.08 5.42
CA ARG A 118 8.24 5.47 5.62
C ARG A 118 7.14 5.55 6.68
N LEU A 119 6.15 4.67 6.60
CA LEU A 119 5.07 4.60 7.58
C LEU A 119 5.56 4.14 8.95
N GLY A 120 6.46 3.16 8.99
CA GLY A 120 7.09 2.69 10.22
C GLY A 120 7.82 3.81 10.97
N ARG A 121 8.64 4.62 10.26
CA ARG A 121 9.34 5.77 10.87
C ARG A 121 8.37 6.83 11.39
N GLY A 122 7.37 7.21 10.59
CA GLY A 122 6.38 8.21 11.02
C GLY A 122 5.55 7.75 12.23
N ALA A 123 5.26 6.45 12.36
CA ALA A 123 4.59 5.91 13.54
C ALA A 123 5.49 5.96 14.80
N ALA A 124 6.78 5.65 14.66
CA ALA A 124 7.75 5.72 15.75
C ALA A 124 7.93 7.16 16.26
N GLU A 125 8.02 8.14 15.36
CA GLU A 125 8.12 9.57 15.70
C GLU A 125 6.91 10.04 16.51
N ARG A 126 5.68 9.71 16.06
CA ARG A 126 4.44 10.06 16.80
C ARG A 126 4.39 9.41 18.19
N ALA A 127 4.84 8.16 18.31
CA ALA A 127 4.86 7.46 19.59
C ALA A 127 5.91 8.02 20.57
N GLY A 128 7.02 8.57 20.06
CA GLY A 128 8.02 9.28 20.85
C GLY A 128 7.50 10.63 21.36
N ALA A 129 6.85 11.39 20.48
CA ALA A 129 6.26 12.70 20.82
C ALA A 129 5.16 12.61 21.89
N ALA A 130 4.36 11.53 21.92
CA ALA A 130 3.32 11.34 22.92
C ALA A 130 3.83 10.96 24.33
N LYS A 131 5.13 10.67 24.48
CA LYS A 131 5.77 10.30 25.76
C LYS A 131 6.64 11.41 26.35
N SER A 132 6.79 12.53 25.63
CA SER A 132 7.52 13.73 26.06
C SER A 132 6.54 14.77 26.58
#